data_AF-A0A392W3R1-F1
#
_entry.id   AF-A0A392W3R1-F1
#
_cell.length_a   1.000
_cell.length_b   1.000
_cell.length_c   1.000
_cell.angle_alpha   90.00
_cell.angle_beta   90.00
_cell.angle_gamma   90.00
#
_symmetry.space_group_name_H-M   'P 1'
#
loop_
_entity.id
_entity.type
_entity.pdbx_description
1 polymer ?
#
loop_
_entity_poly.entity_id
_entity_poly.type
_entity_poly.pdbx_seq_one_letter_code
_entity_poly.pdbx_strand_id
1 'polypeptide(L)' 'ERTKHLDIDCHIVREKLQGGLVKLLPISGYNLIADILTKALHPANFHRLFSKLGLHNIFRPQLEGV' A
#
# COMPACT_ATOMS: atom_id res chain seq x y z
N GLU A 1 26.32 2.90 8.78
CA GLU A 1 25.16 3.12 9.69
C GLU A 1 23.81 2.67 9.14
N ARG A 2 23.35 3.08 7.94
CA ARG A 2 22.00 2.73 7.43
C ARG A 2 21.67 1.22 7.33
N THR A 3 22.65 0.38 7.01
CA THR A 3 22.46 -1.07 6.92
C THR A 3 22.10 -1.69 8.27
N LYS A 4 22.69 -1.18 9.36
CA LYS A 4 22.41 -1.67 10.72
C LYS A 4 20.96 -1.39 11.14
N HIS A 5 20.40 -0.26 10.72
CA HIS A 5 19.00 0.07 11.03
C HIS A 5 18.01 -0.85 10.30
N LEU A 6 18.27 -1.17 9.02
CA LEU A 6 17.45 -2.13 8.28
C LEU A 6 17.45 -3.52 8.93
N ASP A 7 18.61 -3.97 9.42
CA ASP A 7 18.74 -5.25 10.11
C ASP A 7 17.96 -5.26 11.43
N ILE A 8 18.01 -4.17 12.19
CA ILE A 8 17.26 -4.01 13.45
C ILE A 8 15.76 -4.01 13.19
N ASP A 9 15.28 -3.24 12.21
CA ASP A 9 13.85 -3.17 11.86
C ASP A 9 13.33 -4.54 11.44
N CYS A 10 14.09 -5.27 10.62
CA CYS A 10 13.76 -6.63 10.20
C CYS A 10 13.67 -7.59 11.39
N HIS A 11 14.61 -7.49 12.34
CA HIS A 11 14.61 -8.33 13.54
C HIS A 11 13.36 -8.08 14.40
N ILE A 12 13.04 -6.81 14.67
CA ILE A 12 11.87 -6.43 15.47
C ILE A 12 10.59 -6.96 14.84
N VAL A 13 10.39 -6.75 13.54
CA VAL A 13 9.20 -7.25 12.83
C VAL A 13 9.09 -8.77 12.91
N ARG A 14 10.22 -9.49 12.79
CA ARG A 14 10.26 -10.96 12.91
C ARG A 14 9.91 -11.43 14.32
N GLU A 15 10.42 -10.79 15.36
CA GLU A 15 10.05 -11.10 16.74
C GLU A 15 8.56 -10.87 17.00
N LYS A 16 7.99 -9.76 16.50
CA LYS A 16 6.55 -9.49 16.62
C LYS A 16 5.69 -10.50 15.86
N LEU A 17 6.16 -10.98 14.71
CA LEU A 17 5.52 -12.05 13.95
C LEU A 17 5.54 -13.38 14.73
N GLN A 18 6.70 -13.78 15.25
CA GLN A 18 6.86 -15.01 16.04
C GLN A 18 6.08 -14.97 17.36
N GLY A 19 6.03 -13.82 18.01
CA GLY A 19 5.22 -13.58 19.20
C GLY A 19 3.72 -13.48 18.94
N GLY A 20 3.27 -13.60 17.68
CA GLY A 20 1.86 -13.59 17.30
C GLY A 20 1.18 -12.22 17.37
N LEU A 21 1.92 -11.14 17.65
CA LEU A 21 1.41 -9.77 17.66
C LEU A 21 1.07 -9.30 16.23
N VAL A 22 1.85 -9.74 15.26
CA VAL A 22 1.61 -9.49 13.83
C VAL A 22 1.30 -10.82 13.14
N LYS A 23 0.34 -10.82 12.22
CA LYS A 23 0.03 -11.97 11.36
C LYS A 23 0.20 -11.56 9.91
N LEU A 24 0.93 -12.36 9.14
CA LEU A 24 1.03 -12.18 7.69
C LEU A 24 -0.19 -12.82 7.04
N LEU A 25 -0.97 -12.02 6.33
CA LEU A 25 -2.11 -12.49 5.55
C LEU A 25 -1.74 -12.45 4.06
N PRO A 26 -2.02 -13.51 3.31
CA PRO A 26 -1.78 -13.50 1.87
C PRO A 26 -2.72 -12.48 1.22
N ILE A 27 -2.14 -11.53 0.50
CA ILE A 27 -2.87 -10.55 -0.29
C ILE A 27 -2.41 -10.72 -1.73
N SER A 28 -3.37 -10.84 -2.66
CA SER A 28 -3.04 -10.80 -4.09
C SER A 28 -2.35 -9.48 -4.40
N GLY A 29 -1.24 -9.49 -5.17
CA GLY A 29 -0.54 -8.25 -5.56
C GLY A 29 -1.46 -7.23 -6.25
N TYR A 30 -2.56 -7.69 -6.84
CA TYR A 30 -3.62 -6.88 -7.44
C TYR A 30 -4.53 -6.14 -6.45
N ASN A 31 -4.35 -6.39 -5.15
CA ASN A 31 -5.07 -5.76 -4.04
C ASN A 31 -4.13 -4.93 -3.15
N LEU A 32 -2.83 -4.89 -3.45
CA LEU A 32 -1.87 -4.11 -2.68
C LEU A 32 -1.81 -2.68 -3.21
N ILE A 33 -2.77 -1.84 -2.79
CA ILE A 33 -2.92 -0.46 -3.29
C ILE A 33 -1.65 0.37 -3.09
N ALA A 34 -0.90 0.14 -2.00
CA ALA A 34 0.37 0.82 -1.71
C ALA A 34 1.46 0.64 -2.80
N ASP A 35 1.36 -0.40 -3.63
CA ASP A 35 2.29 -0.62 -4.74
C ASP A 35 2.28 0.52 -5.75
N ILE A 36 1.19 1.28 -5.85
CA ILE A 36 1.08 2.44 -6.74
C ILE A 36 2.07 3.56 -6.39
N LEU A 37 2.47 3.66 -5.10
CA LEU A 37 3.38 4.69 -4.60
C LEU A 37 4.82 4.20 -4.42
N THR A 38 5.02 2.89 -4.42
CA THR A 38 6.30 2.27 -4.02
C THR A 38 6.97 1.48 -5.13
N LYS A 39 6.27 1.18 -6.23
CA LYS A 39 6.77 0.36 -7.33
C LYS A 39 6.49 0.98 -8.69
N ALA A 40 7.36 0.69 -9.66
CA ALA A 40 7.04 0.87 -11.07
C ALA A 40 6.12 -0.27 -11.53
N LEU A 41 4.90 0.06 -11.97
CA LEU A 41 3.87 -0.92 -12.35
C LEU A 41 3.59 -0.89 -13.85
N HIS A 42 3.30 -2.06 -14.42
CA HIS A 42 2.75 -2.14 -15.77
C HIS A 42 1.42 -1.36 -15.86
N PRO A 43 1.13 -0.64 -16.97
CA PRO A 43 -0.05 0.23 -17.08
C PRO A 43 -1.37 -0.42 -16.67
N ALA A 44 -1.59 -1.68 -17.06
CA ALA A 44 -2.80 -2.43 -16.69
C ALA A 44 -2.94 -2.63 -15.17
N ASN A 45 -1.83 -2.90 -14.47
CA ASN A 45 -1.84 -3.07 -13.02
C ASN A 45 -2.03 -1.74 -12.30
N PHE A 46 -1.38 -0.68 -12.79
CA PHE A 46 -1.55 0.67 -12.28
C PHE A 46 -3.01 1.11 -12.37
N HIS A 47 -3.65 0.97 -13.54
CA HIS A 47 -5.04 1.38 -13.73
C HIS A 47 -6.01 0.62 -12.81
N ARG A 48 -5.81 -0.69 -12.61
CA ARG A 48 -6.62 -1.48 -11.68
C ARG A 48 -6.44 -1.07 -10.21
N LEU A 49 -5.22 -0.71 -9.79
CA LEU A 49 -5.00 -0.24 -8.42
C LEU A 49 -5.50 1.21 -8.24
N PHE A 50 -5.32 2.05 -9.26
CA PHE A 50 -5.78 3.43 -9.26
C PHE A 50 -7.31 3.53 -9.11
N SER A 51 -8.07 2.68 -9.81
CA SER A 51 -9.54 2.65 -9.66
C SER A 51 -10.01 2.25 -8.26
N LYS A 52 -9.21 1.49 -7.52
CA LYS A 52 -9.49 1.10 -6.12
C LYS A 52 -9.13 2.17 -5.09
N LEU A 53 -8.36 3.19 -5.47
CA LEU A 53 -7.85 4.21 -4.54
C LEU A 53 -8.94 5.18 -4.06
N GLY A 54 -10.09 5.25 -4.76
CA GLY A 54 -11.23 6.08 -4.34
C GLY A 54 -10.93 7.58 -4.37
N LEU A 55 -10.10 8.03 -5.32
CA LEU A 55 -9.69 9.43 -5.38
C LEU A 55 -10.87 10.37 -5.64
N HIS A 56 -10.99 11.38 -4.79
CA HIS A 56 -11.95 12.47 -4.96
C HIS A 56 -11.32 13.60 -5.79
N ASN A 57 -12.01 14.01 -6.85
CA ASN A 57 -11.63 15.19 -7.60
C ASN A 57 -12.12 16.44 -6.85
N ILE A 58 -11.20 17.12 -6.16
CA ILE A 58 -11.48 18.35 -5.40
C ILE A 58 -11.81 19.57 -6.28
N PHE A 59 -11.56 19.48 -7.58
CA PHE A 59 -11.90 20.53 -8.56
C PHE A 59 -13.22 20.25 -9.27
N ARG A 60 -13.92 19.16 -8.94
CA ARG A 60 -15.21 18.85 -9.52
C ARG A 60 -16.24 19.83 -8.94
N PRO A 61 -16.85 20.72 -9.75
CA PRO A 61 -17.86 21.62 -9.25
C PRO A 61 -19.03 20.80 -8.69
N GLN A 62 -19.42 21.10 -7.45
CA GLN A 62 -20.64 20.58 -6.85
C GLN A 62 -21.82 21.26 -7.56
N LEU A 63 -22.29 20.64 -8.65
CA LEU A 63 -23.60 20.95 -9.19
C LEU A 63 -24.65 20.32 -8.26
N GLU A 64 -24.81 20.90 -7.06
CA GLU A 64 -26.03 20.74 -6.28
C GLU A 64 -27.00 21.83 -6.72
N GLY A 65 -28.07 21.42 -7.40
CA GLY A 65 -29.15 22.29 -7.83
C GLY A 65 -29.91 21.72 -9.01
N VAL A 66 -30.77 20.71 -8.75
CA VAL A 66 -32.24 20.72 -8.92
C VAL A 66 -32.79 19.51 -8.15
#